data_AF-Q21FX9-F1
#
_entry.id   AF-Q21FX9-F1
#
_cell.length_a   1.000
_cell.length_b   1.000
_cell.length_c   1.000
_cell.angle_alpha   90.00
_cell.angle_beta   90.00
_cell.angle_gamma   90.00
#
_symmetry.space_group_name_H-M   'P 1'
#
loop_
_entity.id
_entity.type
_entity.pdbx_description
1 polymer ?
#
loop_
_entity_poly.entity_id
_entity_poly.type
_entity_poly.pdbx_seq_one_letter_code
_entity_poly.pdbx_strand_id
1 'polypeptide(L)'
;MSIQPLRTLVICTAASLICALFSACSTLIPQQAPLQTVAPNHPMVTVSGRTQTMLDGSERFGYPGVSFTVNVKAKGVIFNASSTSGNNYLDVYIDGRLQRSIKLEKAATDYVVFNHNRARQHQVKILNRSESWHGLATLHSIRVQDGKFLAPPAKPRTKLLVIGDSVTCGTGANRKQGCEMDPSWWDAHNSFGMQLGRALSAETHLVCYGGRGVMRSWNGEPKDIQAPAFYDLAVPEPWADAPWDNSKFKADIILVSLGTNDFSMGIPDQQAFINTYVAFATILLRDHPNATIAITDGAILGHDELNKKGTLQNYLKQVQAAVDSPRLAFIPSNIYAGDSCDAHPTGEQHTQMAQDLQVQLEQLLNTNR
;
A
#
# COMPACT_ATOMS: atom_id res chain seq x y z
N MET A 1 -4.10 -34.74 114.27
CA MET A 1 -5.49 -34.78 113.77
C MET A 1 -5.39 -34.89 112.25
N SER A 2 -5.42 -36.10 111.65
CA SER A 2 -6.62 -36.85 111.24
C SER A 2 -7.63 -35.90 110.56
N ILE A 3 -7.97 -36.03 109.28
CA ILE A 3 -8.71 -37.13 108.65
C ILE A 3 -8.44 -37.19 107.12
N GLN A 4 -8.61 -38.39 106.60
CA GLN A 4 -8.48 -38.96 105.25
C GLN A 4 -9.44 -38.41 104.15
N PRO A 5 -9.40 -38.93 102.88
CA PRO A 5 -9.52 -38.16 101.64
C PRO A 5 -10.83 -38.40 100.85
N LEU A 6 -10.99 -37.75 99.70
CA LEU A 6 -11.95 -38.17 98.67
C LEU A 6 -11.30 -38.23 97.27
N ARG A 7 -11.47 -39.41 96.65
CA ARG A 7 -11.12 -39.74 95.26
C ARG A 7 -12.19 -39.21 94.28
N THR A 8 -11.97 -39.53 93.00
CA THR A 8 -12.79 -39.43 91.78
C THR A 8 -12.62 -38.11 91.02
N LEU A 9 -12.39 -38.04 89.70
CA LEU A 9 -12.72 -38.95 88.60
C LEU A 9 -11.80 -38.66 87.38
N VAL A 10 -11.52 -39.74 86.63
CA VAL A 10 -10.82 -39.81 85.34
C VAL A 10 -11.55 -39.05 84.24
N ILE A 11 -10.86 -38.25 83.42
CA ILE A 11 -11.16 -38.12 81.99
C ILE A 11 -9.84 -38.06 81.20
N CYS A 12 -9.53 -39.15 80.49
CA CYS A 12 -8.64 -39.16 79.35
C CYS A 12 -9.31 -38.41 78.19
N THR A 13 -8.65 -37.41 77.60
CA THR A 13 -8.98 -36.95 76.25
C THR A 13 -7.83 -37.28 75.32
N ALA A 14 -8.13 -38.21 74.41
CA ALA A 14 -7.29 -38.67 73.35
C ALA A 14 -7.11 -37.59 72.27
N ALA A 15 -6.00 -37.74 71.55
CA ALA A 15 -5.58 -36.94 70.41
C ALA A 15 -6.67 -36.76 69.34
N SER A 16 -6.69 -35.58 68.73
CA SER A 16 -7.20 -35.37 67.38
C SER A 16 -6.39 -34.26 66.72
N LEU A 17 -5.28 -34.66 66.09
CA LEU A 17 -4.52 -33.80 65.20
C LEU A 17 -5.34 -33.65 63.92
N ILE A 18 -6.13 -32.57 63.82
CA ILE A 18 -6.83 -32.22 62.59
C ILE A 18 -5.77 -31.65 61.63
N CYS A 19 -5.22 -32.53 60.79
CA CYS A 19 -4.50 -32.11 59.58
C CYS A 19 -5.52 -31.44 58.66
N ALA A 20 -5.58 -30.11 58.71
CA ALA A 20 -6.30 -29.31 57.74
C ALA A 20 -5.64 -29.52 56.36
N LEU A 21 -6.25 -30.36 55.54
CA LEU A 21 -6.01 -30.41 54.10
C LEU A 21 -6.47 -29.07 53.52
N PHE A 22 -5.59 -28.09 53.52
CA PHE A 22 -5.71 -26.94 52.62
C PHE A 22 -5.51 -27.48 51.20
N SER A 23 -6.61 -27.91 50.58
CA SER A 23 -6.67 -28.09 49.14
C SER A 23 -6.50 -26.68 48.55
N ALA A 24 -5.25 -26.32 48.23
CA ALA A 24 -4.94 -25.13 47.48
C ALA A 24 -5.61 -25.29 46.12
N CYS A 25 -6.82 -24.76 45.99
CA CYS A 25 -7.46 -24.54 44.71
C CYS A 25 -6.64 -23.43 44.05
N SER A 26 -5.54 -23.83 43.40
CA SER A 26 -4.76 -22.95 42.56
C SER A 26 -5.69 -22.52 41.44
N THR A 27 -6.27 -21.33 41.58
CA THR A 27 -6.89 -20.64 40.46
C THR A 27 -5.80 -20.51 39.41
N LEU A 28 -5.87 -21.34 38.38
CA LEU A 28 -5.09 -21.20 37.16
C LEU A 28 -5.42 -19.82 36.62
N ILE A 29 -4.60 -18.82 36.95
CA ILE A 29 -4.60 -17.55 36.23
C ILE A 29 -4.33 -17.96 34.77
N PRO A 30 -5.25 -17.70 33.83
CA PRO A 30 -5.00 -18.00 32.44
C PRO A 30 -3.75 -17.23 32.05
N GLN A 31 -2.64 -17.94 31.81
CA GLN A 31 -1.42 -17.34 31.30
C GLN A 31 -1.81 -16.68 29.98
N GLN A 32 -1.75 -15.34 29.93
CA GLN A 32 -2.00 -14.60 28.70
C GLN A 32 -1.09 -15.19 27.63
N ALA A 33 -1.70 -15.62 26.53
CA ALA A 33 -1.00 -16.12 25.35
C ALA A 33 0.18 -15.20 25.02
N PRO A 34 1.42 -15.70 24.91
CA PRO A 34 2.56 -14.86 24.52
C PRO A 34 2.23 -14.08 23.23
N LEU A 35 2.28 -12.76 23.35
CA LEU A 35 2.02 -11.81 22.28
C LEU A 35 3.34 -11.18 21.85
N GLN A 36 3.83 -11.55 20.68
CA GLN A 36 5.02 -10.92 20.11
C GLN A 36 4.58 -9.70 19.29
N THR A 37 5.07 -8.51 19.64
CA THR A 37 4.78 -7.26 18.95
C THR A 37 6.03 -6.79 18.20
N VAL A 38 5.87 -6.38 16.95
CA VAL A 38 6.93 -5.69 16.19
C VAL A 38 6.38 -4.40 15.58
N ALA A 39 7.26 -3.41 15.48
CA ALA A 39 6.99 -2.21 14.68
C ALA A 39 6.95 -2.58 13.18
N PRO A 40 6.21 -1.84 12.34
CA PRO A 40 6.14 -2.12 10.90
C PRO A 40 7.47 -2.02 10.15
N ASN A 41 8.43 -1.24 10.67
CA ASN A 41 9.78 -1.13 10.11
C ASN A 41 10.77 -2.18 10.62
N HIS A 42 10.30 -3.14 11.43
CA HIS A 42 11.14 -4.20 11.97
C HIS A 42 11.66 -5.11 10.83
N PRO A 43 12.90 -5.64 10.91
CA PRO A 43 13.49 -6.50 9.87
C PRO A 43 12.73 -7.79 9.51
N MET A 44 11.69 -8.15 10.27
CA MET A 44 10.83 -9.30 10.00
C MET A 44 9.62 -8.94 9.13
N VAL A 45 9.46 -7.65 8.78
CA VAL A 45 8.40 -7.12 7.94
C VAL A 45 9.02 -6.68 6.62
N THR A 46 8.58 -7.29 5.52
CA THR A 46 8.91 -6.80 4.19
C THR A 46 7.96 -5.66 3.84
N VAL A 47 8.51 -4.44 3.78
CA VAL A 47 7.78 -3.23 3.36
C VAL A 47 8.03 -2.98 1.88
N SER A 48 6.98 -2.77 1.09
CA SER A 48 7.06 -2.33 -0.32
C SER A 48 6.20 -1.07 -0.50
N GLY A 49 6.70 -0.09 -1.23
CA GLY A 49 6.09 1.24 -1.37
C GLY A 49 6.79 2.32 -0.52
N ARG A 50 6.34 3.56 -0.66
CA ARG A 50 6.88 4.70 0.09
C ARG A 50 6.15 4.88 1.41
N THR A 51 6.93 5.08 2.47
CA THR A 51 6.43 5.29 3.83
C THR A 51 7.24 6.40 4.53
N GLN A 52 6.60 7.09 5.47
CA GLN A 52 7.22 7.99 6.43
C GLN A 52 7.32 7.24 7.77
N THR A 53 8.55 6.92 8.18
CA THR A 53 8.84 6.35 9.50
C THR A 53 8.67 7.42 10.57
N MET A 54 7.85 7.13 11.58
CA MET A 54 7.60 8.00 12.72
C MET A 54 8.59 7.72 13.86
N LEU A 55 8.67 8.61 14.86
CA LEU A 55 9.59 8.48 16.00
C LEU A 55 9.38 7.20 16.83
N ASP A 56 8.15 6.69 16.88
CA ASP A 56 7.79 5.45 17.58
C ASP A 56 7.97 4.18 16.73
N GLY A 57 8.48 4.31 15.50
CA GLY A 57 8.66 3.22 14.54
C GLY A 57 7.38 2.84 13.78
N SER A 58 6.26 3.53 14.02
CA SER A 58 5.08 3.40 13.16
C SER A 58 5.37 3.91 11.74
N GLU A 59 4.64 3.39 10.76
CA GLU A 59 4.85 3.72 9.35
C GLU A 59 3.58 4.37 8.80
N ARG A 60 3.72 5.63 8.38
CA ARG A 60 2.66 6.40 7.74
C ARG A 60 2.80 6.33 6.22
N PHE A 61 1.67 6.17 5.52
CA PHE A 61 1.66 6.01 4.07
C PHE A 61 0.36 6.57 3.47
N GLY A 62 0.44 7.02 2.22
CA GLY A 62 -0.71 7.52 1.46
C GLY A 62 -0.80 6.98 0.04
N TYR A 63 0.34 6.63 -0.56
CA TYR A 63 0.33 6.06 -1.91
C TYR A 63 -0.34 4.67 -1.94
N PRO A 64 -1.12 4.38 -3.00
CA PRO A 64 -1.73 3.07 -3.18
C PRO A 64 -0.67 1.96 -3.34
N GLY A 65 -1.03 0.75 -2.97
CA GLY A 65 -0.18 -0.43 -3.15
C GLY A 65 0.93 -0.59 -2.10
N VAL A 66 1.17 0.41 -1.25
CA VAL A 66 2.07 0.27 -0.08
C VAL A 66 1.66 -0.95 0.72
N SER A 67 2.60 -1.83 1.04
CA SER A 67 2.29 -3.10 1.70
C SER A 67 3.33 -3.54 2.71
N PHE A 68 2.84 -4.27 3.71
CA PHE A 68 3.60 -4.86 4.81
C PHE A 68 3.35 -6.36 4.79
N THR A 69 4.40 -7.14 4.56
CA THR A 69 4.30 -8.60 4.46
C THR A 69 5.11 -9.28 5.55
N VAL A 70 4.49 -10.22 6.26
CA VAL A 70 5.13 -11.03 7.30
C VAL A 70 4.85 -12.52 7.04
N ASN A 71 5.86 -13.35 7.30
CA ASN A 71 5.66 -14.79 7.42
C ASN A 71 5.54 -15.13 8.91
N VAL A 72 4.57 -15.94 9.30
CA VAL A 72 4.32 -16.29 10.70
C VAL A 72 4.05 -17.78 10.87
N LYS A 73 4.31 -18.33 12.05
CA LYS A 73 3.72 -19.58 12.55
C LYS A 73 3.04 -19.29 13.88
N ALA A 74 1.72 -19.13 13.87
CA ALA A 74 0.98 -18.54 14.98
C ALA A 74 -0.49 -18.96 15.03
N LYS A 75 -1.12 -18.81 16.20
CA LYS A 75 -2.58 -18.96 16.32
C LYS A 75 -3.32 -17.72 15.84
N GLY A 76 -2.75 -16.53 16.01
CA GLY A 76 -3.39 -15.29 15.58
C GLY A 76 -2.41 -14.23 15.12
N VAL A 77 -2.90 -13.36 14.24
CA VAL A 77 -2.22 -12.12 13.85
C VAL A 77 -3.19 -10.97 13.99
N ILE A 78 -2.72 -9.87 14.56
CA ILE A 78 -3.47 -8.63 14.71
C ILE A 78 -2.57 -7.50 14.24
N PHE A 79 -3.11 -6.53 13.51
CA PHE A 79 -2.41 -5.27 13.30
C PHE A 79 -3.15 -4.12 13.98
N ASN A 80 -2.41 -3.10 14.40
CA ASN A 80 -3.00 -1.85 14.88
C ASN A 80 -2.77 -0.77 13.84
N ALA A 81 -3.83 -0.07 13.44
CA ALA A 81 -3.75 0.98 12.41
C ALA A 81 -4.75 2.12 12.66
N SER A 82 -4.51 3.26 12.03
CA SER A 82 -5.41 4.42 12.00
C SER A 82 -5.39 5.12 10.64
N SER A 83 -6.38 5.98 10.40
CA SER A 83 -6.49 6.86 9.22
C SER A 83 -6.66 8.32 9.64
N THR A 84 -6.11 9.27 8.89
CA THR A 84 -6.35 10.69 9.17
C THR A 84 -7.78 11.12 8.85
N SER A 85 -8.43 10.48 7.87
CA SER A 85 -9.74 10.85 7.34
C SER A 85 -10.86 9.88 7.73
N GLY A 86 -10.51 8.62 8.05
CA GLY A 86 -11.45 7.52 8.14
C GLY A 86 -11.88 6.96 6.78
N ASN A 87 -11.26 7.36 5.66
CA ASN A 87 -11.60 6.90 4.30
C ASN A 87 -10.53 6.00 3.67
N ASN A 88 -9.48 5.65 4.41
CA ASN A 88 -8.49 4.69 3.95
C ASN A 88 -8.99 3.25 4.11
N TYR A 89 -8.68 2.40 3.13
CA TYR A 89 -8.95 0.98 3.13
C TYR A 89 -7.64 0.20 3.05
N LEU A 90 -7.52 -0.85 3.87
CA LEU A 90 -6.44 -1.83 3.77
C LEU A 90 -7.00 -3.19 3.35
N ASP A 91 -6.38 -3.80 2.36
CA ASP A 91 -6.61 -5.19 2.01
C ASP A 91 -5.75 -6.12 2.86
N VAL A 92 -6.36 -7.21 3.34
CA VAL A 92 -5.67 -8.27 4.07
C VAL A 92 -5.63 -9.53 3.22
N TYR A 93 -4.42 -9.95 2.86
CA TYR A 93 -4.18 -11.20 2.14
C TYR A 93 -3.57 -12.24 3.09
N ILE A 94 -4.04 -13.47 2.99
CA ILE A 94 -3.42 -14.66 3.62
C ILE A 94 -3.08 -15.63 2.51
N ASP A 95 -1.81 -16.05 2.45
CA ASP A 95 -1.27 -16.98 1.46
C ASP A 95 -1.65 -16.59 0.02
N GLY A 96 -1.51 -15.30 -0.30
CA GLY A 96 -1.80 -14.73 -1.62
C GLY A 96 -3.28 -14.51 -1.92
N ARG A 97 -4.21 -14.88 -1.04
CA ARG A 97 -5.65 -14.72 -1.25
C ARG A 97 -6.22 -13.56 -0.44
N LEU A 98 -6.93 -12.65 -1.09
CA LEU A 98 -7.67 -11.58 -0.43
C LEU A 98 -8.68 -12.20 0.54
N GLN A 99 -8.59 -11.85 1.82
CA GLN A 99 -9.54 -12.26 2.84
C GLN A 99 -10.65 -11.23 3.00
N ARG A 100 -10.27 -9.96 3.08
CA ARG A 100 -11.19 -8.82 3.22
C ARG A 100 -10.48 -7.50 2.98
N SER A 101 -11.27 -6.48 2.69
CA SER A 101 -10.89 -5.06 2.68
C SER A 101 -11.46 -4.40 3.93
N ILE A 102 -10.65 -3.62 4.64
CA ILE A 102 -10.99 -3.02 5.94
C ILE A 102 -10.94 -1.50 5.81
N LYS A 103 -12.06 -0.82 6.07
CA LYS A 103 -12.07 0.63 6.26
C LYS A 103 -11.43 0.96 7.61
N LEU A 104 -10.44 1.84 7.61
CA LEU A 104 -9.73 2.23 8.82
C LEU A 104 -10.50 3.28 9.62
N GLU A 105 -10.44 3.14 10.93
CA GLU A 105 -10.93 4.13 11.88
C GLU A 105 -9.93 5.29 12.01
N LYS A 106 -10.43 6.45 12.45
CA LYS A 106 -9.53 7.57 12.78
C LYS A 106 -8.66 7.29 14.00
N ALA A 107 -9.23 6.61 15.00
CA ALA A 107 -8.50 6.17 16.17
C ALA A 107 -7.68 4.91 15.87
N ALA A 108 -6.52 4.79 16.51
CA ALA A 108 -5.70 3.59 16.47
C ALA A 108 -6.52 2.37 16.96
N THR A 109 -6.76 1.43 16.06
CA THR A 109 -7.68 0.32 16.26
C THR A 109 -7.01 -1.01 15.94
N ASP A 110 -7.37 -2.03 16.72
CA ASP A 110 -6.91 -3.40 16.54
C ASP A 110 -7.76 -4.16 15.52
N TYR A 111 -7.10 -4.69 14.48
CA TYR A 111 -7.73 -5.46 13.41
C TYR A 111 -7.20 -6.88 13.40
N VAL A 112 -8.06 -7.84 13.76
CA VAL A 112 -7.71 -9.27 13.80
C VAL A 112 -7.62 -9.82 12.37
N VAL A 113 -6.45 -10.27 11.93
CA VAL A 113 -6.24 -10.88 10.62
C VAL A 113 -6.76 -12.31 10.59
N PHE A 114 -6.34 -13.13 11.57
CA PHE A 114 -6.91 -14.45 11.81
C PHE A 114 -6.77 -14.81 13.29
N ASN A 115 -7.60 -15.76 13.73
CA ASN A 115 -7.50 -16.39 15.05
C ASN A 115 -7.92 -17.86 14.92
N HIS A 116 -6.98 -18.76 15.21
CA HIS A 116 -7.11 -20.20 15.05
C HIS A 116 -6.92 -20.91 16.39
N ASN A 117 -7.49 -22.11 16.51
CA ASN A 117 -7.30 -22.95 17.70
C ASN A 117 -5.87 -23.51 17.85
N ARG A 118 -5.11 -23.60 16.76
CA ARG A 118 -3.72 -24.11 16.71
C ARG A 118 -2.85 -23.26 15.80
N ALA A 119 -1.55 -23.25 16.09
CA ALA A 119 -0.61 -22.47 15.31
C ALA A 119 -0.56 -22.94 13.85
N ARG A 120 -0.72 -22.00 12.91
CA ARG A 120 -0.63 -22.23 11.47
C ARG A 120 0.45 -21.35 10.87
N GLN A 121 1.09 -21.86 9.82
CA GLN A 121 2.03 -21.07 9.05
C GLN A 121 1.29 -20.34 7.94
N HIS A 122 1.48 -19.02 7.87
CA HIS A 122 0.86 -18.16 6.87
C HIS A 122 1.83 -17.07 6.44
N GLN A 123 1.70 -16.64 5.18
CA GLN A 123 2.13 -15.31 4.76
C GLN A 123 0.94 -14.37 4.89
N VAL A 124 1.12 -13.28 5.62
CA VAL A 124 0.13 -12.20 5.75
C VAL A 124 0.66 -10.97 5.03
N LYS A 125 -0.14 -10.39 4.14
CA LYS A 125 0.14 -9.09 3.52
C LYS A 125 -1.00 -8.11 3.82
N ILE A 126 -0.64 -6.95 4.36
CA ILE A 126 -1.52 -5.80 4.51
C ILE A 126 -1.17 -4.82 3.40
N LEU A 127 -2.14 -4.37 2.60
CA LEU A 127 -1.90 -3.53 1.42
C LEU A 127 -2.82 -2.31 1.43
N ASN A 128 -2.28 -1.12 1.19
CA ASN A 128 -3.06 0.11 1.03
C ASN A 128 -3.85 0.06 -0.27
N ARG A 129 -5.17 -0.07 -0.14
CA ARG A 129 -6.10 -0.12 -1.27
C ARG A 129 -6.42 1.27 -1.81
N SER A 130 -6.42 2.25 -0.91
CA SER A 130 -6.84 3.62 -1.17
C SER A 130 -5.82 4.44 -1.94
N GLU A 131 -6.30 5.52 -2.54
CA GLU A 131 -5.43 6.51 -3.18
C GLU A 131 -5.09 7.70 -2.28
N SER A 132 -4.28 8.60 -2.83
CA SER A 132 -3.57 9.67 -2.12
C SER A 132 -4.48 10.67 -1.41
N TRP A 133 -5.56 11.15 -2.05
CA TRP A 133 -6.45 12.14 -1.42
C TRP A 133 -7.45 11.53 -0.43
N HIS A 134 -7.54 10.20 -0.33
CA HIS A 134 -8.37 9.56 0.68
C HIS A 134 -7.85 9.82 2.09
N GLY A 135 -6.62 10.28 2.25
CA GLY A 135 -5.96 10.53 3.52
C GLY A 135 -4.77 9.61 3.75
N LEU A 136 -4.12 9.75 4.90
CA LEU A 136 -2.96 8.95 5.26
C LEU A 136 -3.38 7.85 6.23
N ALA A 137 -2.91 6.63 5.98
CA ALA A 137 -2.97 5.54 6.92
C ALA A 137 -1.67 5.47 7.74
N THR A 138 -1.75 4.98 8.96
CA THR A 138 -0.59 4.67 9.80
C THR A 138 -0.74 3.26 10.34
N LEU A 139 0.25 2.40 10.07
CA LEU A 139 0.38 1.12 10.73
C LEU A 139 1.22 1.34 11.99
N HIS A 140 0.70 0.98 13.15
CA HIS A 140 1.38 1.19 14.43
C HIS A 140 2.13 -0.05 14.88
N SER A 141 1.56 -1.23 14.70
CA SER A 141 2.21 -2.49 15.07
C SER A 141 1.61 -3.71 14.36
N ILE A 142 2.41 -4.77 14.29
CA ILE A 142 1.97 -6.11 13.91
C ILE A 142 2.24 -7.04 15.09
N ARG A 143 1.22 -7.81 15.49
CA ARG A 143 1.26 -8.67 16.67
C ARG A 143 0.93 -10.10 16.31
N VAL A 144 1.69 -11.03 16.90
CA VAL A 144 1.57 -12.47 16.71
C VAL A 144 1.20 -13.12 18.04
N GLN A 145 0.08 -13.85 18.06
CA GLN A 145 -0.45 -14.56 19.23
C GLN A 145 -0.05 -16.04 19.21
N ASP A 146 0.49 -16.53 20.32
CA ASP A 146 0.87 -17.94 20.50
C ASP A 146 1.70 -18.48 19.32
N GLY A 147 2.76 -17.76 18.98
CA GLY A 147 3.52 -18.02 17.77
C GLY A 147 4.79 -17.20 17.66
N LYS A 148 5.33 -17.19 16.45
CA LYS A 148 6.51 -16.42 16.08
C LYS A 148 6.45 -15.91 14.65
N PHE A 149 7.16 -14.82 14.41
CA PHE A 149 7.55 -14.45 13.04
C PHE A 149 8.55 -15.46 12.48
N LEU A 150 8.47 -15.66 11.17
CA LEU A 150 9.42 -16.43 10.36
C LEU A 150 10.20 -15.47 9.47
N ALA A 151 11.27 -15.96 8.83
CA ALA A 151 12.06 -15.14 7.92
C ALA A 151 11.17 -14.40 6.90
N PRO A 152 11.40 -13.09 6.68
CA PRO A 152 10.59 -12.28 5.77
C PRO A 152 10.66 -12.82 4.34
N PRO A 153 9.62 -12.64 3.51
CA PRO A 153 9.68 -13.02 2.11
C PRO A 153 10.73 -12.19 1.38
N ALA A 154 11.46 -12.84 0.46
CA ALA A 154 12.38 -12.15 -0.43
C ALA A 154 11.63 -11.16 -1.33
N LYS A 155 12.22 -9.99 -1.53
CA LYS A 155 11.72 -9.02 -2.51
C LYS A 155 12.14 -9.44 -3.93
N PRO A 156 11.32 -9.17 -4.95
CA PRO A 156 11.78 -9.29 -6.32
C PRO A 156 12.99 -8.39 -6.58
N ARG A 157 13.90 -8.84 -7.45
CA ARG A 157 15.11 -8.07 -7.78
C ARG A 157 14.79 -6.86 -8.65
N THR A 158 13.94 -7.07 -9.66
CA THR A 158 13.46 -6.04 -10.58
C THR A 158 12.57 -5.06 -9.84
N LYS A 159 12.76 -3.76 -10.09
CA LYS A 159 11.99 -2.68 -9.48
C LYS A 159 11.28 -1.87 -10.55
N LEU A 160 9.95 -1.83 -10.45
CA LEU A 160 9.07 -1.02 -11.27
C LEU A 160 8.55 0.17 -10.47
N LEU A 161 8.72 1.38 -11.00
CA LEU A 161 8.08 2.58 -10.49
C LEU A 161 7.01 3.03 -11.49
N VAL A 162 5.76 3.11 -11.07
CA VAL A 162 4.67 3.64 -11.90
C VAL A 162 4.24 4.98 -11.33
N ILE A 163 4.36 6.04 -12.13
CA ILE A 163 3.99 7.41 -11.79
C ILE A 163 2.77 7.80 -12.61
N GLY A 164 1.74 8.32 -11.96
CA GLY A 164 0.51 8.65 -12.69
C GLY A 164 -0.56 9.38 -11.89
N ASP A 165 -1.77 9.34 -12.42
CA ASP A 165 -2.96 9.95 -11.84
C ASP A 165 -3.92 8.89 -11.24
N SER A 166 -5.22 9.16 -11.26
CA SER A 166 -6.28 8.30 -10.73
C SER A 166 -6.27 6.91 -11.35
N VAL A 167 -5.96 6.78 -12.65
CA VAL A 167 -5.89 5.48 -13.33
C VAL A 167 -4.76 4.63 -12.74
N THR A 168 -3.60 5.25 -12.51
CA THR A 168 -2.48 4.54 -11.84
C THR A 168 -2.84 4.19 -10.40
N CYS A 169 -3.62 5.03 -9.73
CA CYS A 169 -4.10 4.79 -8.37
C CYS A 169 -5.21 3.73 -8.27
N GLY A 170 -5.70 3.20 -9.40
CA GLY A 170 -6.70 2.13 -9.44
C GLY A 170 -8.12 2.60 -9.19
N THR A 171 -8.45 3.87 -9.48
CA THR A 171 -9.82 4.38 -9.46
C THR A 171 -10.71 3.53 -10.38
N GLY A 172 -11.84 3.03 -9.87
CA GLY A 172 -12.79 2.23 -10.65
C GLY A 172 -12.41 0.75 -10.84
N ALA A 173 -11.21 0.33 -10.42
CA ALA A 173 -10.73 -1.04 -10.61
C ALA A 173 -11.53 -2.10 -9.86
N ASN A 174 -12.27 -1.72 -8.80
CA ASN A 174 -13.23 -2.56 -8.09
C ASN A 174 -14.62 -1.90 -8.04
N ARG A 175 -14.97 -1.13 -9.07
CA ARG A 175 -16.34 -0.66 -9.24
C ARG A 175 -17.27 -1.88 -9.24
N LYS A 176 -18.23 -1.87 -8.32
CA LYS A 176 -19.31 -2.88 -8.20
C LYS A 176 -20.59 -2.33 -8.82
N GLN A 177 -21.66 -3.11 -8.80
CA GLN A 177 -22.97 -2.67 -9.29
C GLN A 177 -23.43 -1.40 -8.55
N GLY A 178 -23.76 -0.35 -9.31
CA GLY A 178 -24.11 0.98 -8.80
C GLY A 178 -23.14 2.05 -9.30
N CYS A 179 -23.63 3.24 -9.63
CA CYS A 179 -22.80 4.32 -10.19
C CYS A 179 -22.40 5.39 -9.17
N GLU A 180 -22.71 5.19 -7.88
CA GLU A 180 -22.28 6.11 -6.82
C GLU A 180 -20.84 5.78 -6.43
N MET A 181 -19.93 6.71 -6.73
CA MET A 181 -18.52 6.54 -6.41
C MET A 181 -18.29 6.67 -4.90
N ASP A 182 -17.73 5.63 -4.31
CA ASP A 182 -17.29 5.62 -2.92
C ASP A 182 -15.84 5.09 -2.83
N PRO A 183 -15.10 5.37 -1.74
CA PRO A 183 -13.70 4.97 -1.63
C PRO A 183 -13.41 3.46 -1.78
N SER A 184 -14.41 2.58 -1.71
CA SER A 184 -14.29 1.14 -1.96
C SER A 184 -14.09 0.76 -3.43
N TRP A 185 -14.38 1.68 -4.38
CA TRP A 185 -14.16 1.48 -5.81
C TRP A 185 -12.69 1.35 -6.19
N TRP A 186 -11.80 1.94 -5.39
CA TRP A 186 -10.36 1.87 -5.62
C TRP A 186 -9.84 0.46 -5.39
N ASP A 187 -8.93 0.00 -6.23
CA ASP A 187 -8.23 -1.25 -6.04
C ASP A 187 -6.78 -1.15 -6.53
N ALA A 188 -5.90 -0.76 -5.61
CA ALA A 188 -4.48 -0.72 -5.93
C ALA A 188 -3.94 -2.08 -6.40
N HIS A 189 -4.38 -3.20 -5.83
CA HIS A 189 -3.87 -4.52 -6.20
C HIS A 189 -4.23 -4.88 -7.65
N ASN A 190 -5.42 -4.52 -8.09
CA ASN A 190 -5.93 -4.77 -9.44
C ASN A 190 -5.69 -3.61 -10.41
N SER A 191 -5.03 -2.52 -9.98
CA SER A 191 -4.55 -1.47 -10.90
C SER A 191 -3.58 -2.05 -11.94
N PHE A 192 -3.59 -1.46 -13.15
CA PHE A 192 -2.73 -1.92 -14.24
C PHE A 192 -1.24 -1.90 -13.85
N GLY A 193 -0.80 -0.92 -13.06
CA GLY A 193 0.59 -0.80 -12.61
C GLY A 193 1.01 -1.97 -11.72
N MET A 194 0.17 -2.37 -10.76
CA MET A 194 0.46 -3.53 -9.90
C MET A 194 0.31 -4.87 -10.64
N GLN A 195 -0.59 -4.95 -11.63
CA GLN A 195 -0.72 -6.12 -12.50
C GLN A 195 0.53 -6.31 -13.37
N LEU A 196 0.99 -5.23 -14.01
CA LEU A 196 2.22 -5.19 -14.80
C LEU A 196 3.44 -5.58 -13.95
N GLY A 197 3.54 -5.04 -12.75
CA GLY A 197 4.57 -5.42 -11.78
C GLY A 197 4.64 -6.92 -11.51
N ARG A 198 3.47 -7.56 -11.32
CA ARG A 198 3.41 -9.02 -11.14
C ARG A 198 3.82 -9.78 -12.39
N ALA A 199 3.39 -9.32 -13.57
CA ALA A 199 3.75 -9.95 -14.85
C ALA A 199 5.26 -9.90 -15.10
N LEU A 200 5.92 -8.80 -14.72
CA LEU A 200 7.37 -8.61 -14.81
C LEU A 200 8.16 -9.20 -13.62
N SER A 201 7.47 -9.84 -12.66
CA SER A 201 8.07 -10.30 -11.41
C SER A 201 8.89 -9.21 -10.71
N ALA A 202 8.31 -8.01 -10.58
CA ALA A 202 8.96 -6.81 -10.06
C ALA A 202 8.34 -6.35 -8.73
N GLU A 203 9.18 -5.82 -7.84
CA GLU A 203 8.72 -4.97 -6.73
C GLU A 203 8.16 -3.68 -7.35
N THR A 204 6.93 -3.31 -7.01
CA THR A 204 6.24 -2.18 -7.66
C THR A 204 5.88 -1.11 -6.65
N HIS A 205 6.28 0.12 -6.97
CA HIS A 205 5.85 1.32 -6.28
C HIS A 205 4.87 2.08 -7.19
N LEU A 206 3.68 2.39 -6.68
CA LEU A 206 2.79 3.37 -7.31
C LEU A 206 3.04 4.72 -6.65
N VAL A 207 3.30 5.75 -7.45
CA VAL A 207 3.45 7.14 -7.00
C VAL A 207 2.50 7.97 -7.84
N CYS A 208 1.25 8.05 -7.37
CA CYS A 208 0.17 8.64 -8.13
C CYS A 208 -0.75 9.50 -7.28
N TYR A 209 -1.48 10.40 -7.92
CA TYR A 209 -2.45 11.26 -7.25
C TYR A 209 -3.61 11.56 -8.21
N GLY A 210 -4.83 11.13 -7.87
CA GLY A 210 -6.04 11.38 -8.64
C GLY A 210 -6.23 12.86 -8.98
N GLY A 211 -6.55 13.14 -10.24
CA GLY A 211 -6.82 14.50 -10.72
C GLY A 211 -5.58 15.38 -10.93
N ARG A 212 -4.37 14.90 -10.66
CA ARG A 212 -3.12 15.66 -10.84
C ARG A 212 -2.47 15.39 -12.19
N GLY A 213 -1.79 16.40 -12.71
CA GLY A 213 -1.04 16.33 -13.97
C GLY A 213 0.46 16.49 -13.76
N VAL A 214 1.15 16.76 -14.85
CA VAL A 214 2.57 17.18 -14.82
C VAL A 214 2.68 18.66 -14.50
N MET A 215 1.79 19.49 -15.05
CA MET A 215 1.80 20.94 -14.87
C MET A 215 0.52 21.51 -14.25
N ARG A 216 -0.63 20.83 -14.36
CA ARG A 216 -1.88 21.28 -13.74
C ARG A 216 -2.85 20.14 -13.42
N SER A 217 -3.72 20.40 -12.45
CA SER A 217 -4.84 19.52 -12.11
C SER A 217 -5.98 19.62 -13.12
N TRP A 218 -6.88 18.63 -13.11
CA TRP A 218 -8.04 18.51 -14.00
C TRP A 218 -8.98 19.73 -13.97
N ASN A 219 -9.02 20.44 -12.84
CA ASN A 219 -9.84 21.62 -12.57
C ASN A 219 -9.04 22.93 -12.56
N GLY A 220 -7.72 22.87 -12.78
CA GLY A 220 -6.84 24.03 -12.78
C GLY A 220 -6.60 24.67 -11.41
N GLU A 221 -6.86 23.96 -10.30
CA GLU A 221 -6.58 24.49 -8.95
C GLU A 221 -5.08 24.80 -8.78
N PRO A 222 -4.67 26.07 -8.61
CA PRO A 222 -3.26 26.45 -8.59
C PRO A 222 -2.50 26.00 -7.33
N LYS A 223 -3.20 25.64 -6.25
CA LYS A 223 -2.56 25.17 -4.99
C LYS A 223 -2.25 23.68 -4.98
N ASP A 224 -2.75 22.94 -5.96
CA ASP A 224 -2.49 21.51 -6.05
C ASP A 224 -1.03 21.23 -6.40
N ILE A 225 -0.42 20.31 -5.66
CA ILE A 225 0.89 19.78 -6.04
C ILE A 225 0.75 18.88 -7.27
N GLN A 226 1.68 19.03 -8.21
CA GLN A 226 1.74 18.25 -9.44
C GLN A 226 2.78 17.14 -9.33
N ALA A 227 2.86 16.27 -10.34
CA ALA A 227 3.72 15.09 -10.31
C ALA A 227 5.18 15.32 -9.91
N PRO A 228 5.87 16.36 -10.41
CA PRO A 228 7.24 16.63 -9.97
C PRO A 228 7.35 16.85 -8.46
N ALA A 229 6.37 17.50 -7.85
CA ALA A 229 6.38 17.79 -6.42
C ALA A 229 6.02 16.56 -5.57
N PHE A 230 4.93 15.83 -5.90
CA PHE A 230 4.58 14.65 -5.10
C PHE A 230 5.57 13.49 -5.30
N TYR A 231 6.24 13.42 -6.46
CA TYR A 231 7.32 12.45 -6.70
C TYR A 231 8.47 12.57 -5.68
N ASP A 232 8.71 13.74 -5.09
CA ASP A 232 9.75 13.92 -4.07
C ASP A 232 9.25 13.66 -2.64
N LEU A 233 8.01 13.17 -2.47
CA LEU A 233 7.40 12.92 -1.16
C LEU A 233 7.24 11.43 -0.86
N ALA A 234 7.40 11.08 0.42
CA ALA A 234 7.15 9.75 0.98
C ALA A 234 5.64 9.51 1.19
N VAL A 235 4.92 10.57 1.53
CA VAL A 235 3.46 10.62 1.54
C VAL A 235 2.97 11.83 0.73
N PRO A 236 1.87 11.71 -0.01
CA PRO A 236 1.41 12.72 -0.97
C PRO A 236 0.71 13.92 -0.31
N GLU A 237 1.28 14.44 0.78
CA GLU A 237 0.70 15.51 1.59
C GLU A 237 1.77 16.56 1.94
N PRO A 238 1.70 17.79 1.39
CA PRO A 238 2.73 18.82 1.61
C PRO A 238 2.92 19.18 3.09
N TRP A 239 1.84 19.20 3.86
CA TRP A 239 1.87 19.54 5.28
C TRP A 239 2.59 18.48 6.14
N ALA A 240 2.83 17.28 5.60
CA ALA A 240 3.49 16.21 6.33
C ALA A 240 5.03 16.32 6.36
N ASP A 241 5.61 17.27 5.60
CA ASP A 241 7.06 17.52 5.47
C ASP A 241 7.87 16.22 5.40
N ALA A 242 7.51 15.37 4.43
CA ALA A 242 7.96 14.00 4.34
C ALA A 242 8.72 13.76 3.03
N PRO A 243 9.96 14.28 2.87
CA PRO A 243 10.73 14.05 1.66
C PRO A 243 11.04 12.56 1.49
N TRP A 244 11.01 12.09 0.24
CA TRP A 244 11.40 10.73 -0.11
C TRP A 244 12.83 10.66 -0.61
N ASP A 245 13.62 9.78 0.00
CA ASP A 245 14.94 9.46 -0.50
C ASP A 245 14.84 8.42 -1.64
N ASN A 246 14.99 8.89 -2.88
CA ASN A 246 14.98 8.04 -4.08
C ASN A 246 16.12 6.98 -4.10
N SER A 247 17.12 7.06 -3.20
CA SER A 247 18.11 6.00 -3.03
C SER A 247 17.53 4.71 -2.47
N LYS A 248 16.43 4.79 -1.70
CA LYS A 248 15.75 3.64 -1.08
C LYS A 248 15.06 2.72 -2.09
N PHE A 249 14.78 3.22 -3.31
CA PHE A 249 14.16 2.45 -4.37
C PHE A 249 14.78 2.79 -5.73
N LYS A 250 15.90 2.14 -6.05
CA LYS A 250 16.54 2.28 -7.37
C LYS A 250 15.77 1.48 -8.43
N ALA A 251 14.76 2.11 -9.03
CA ALA A 251 13.97 1.52 -10.12
C ALA A 251 14.84 1.07 -11.30
N ASP A 252 14.49 -0.07 -11.88
CA ASP A 252 15.03 -0.57 -13.15
C ASP A 252 14.14 -0.12 -14.31
N ILE A 253 12.84 0.03 -14.03
CA ILE A 253 11.80 0.42 -14.99
C ILE A 253 10.97 1.54 -14.37
N ILE A 254 10.75 2.61 -15.12
CA ILE A 254 9.82 3.67 -14.75
C ILE A 254 8.76 3.79 -15.84
N LEU A 255 7.49 3.73 -15.46
CA LEU A 255 6.37 4.03 -16.35
C LEU A 255 5.67 5.30 -15.88
N VAL A 256 5.68 6.34 -16.71
CA VAL A 256 4.97 7.60 -16.43
C VAL A 256 3.71 7.64 -17.30
N SER A 257 2.55 7.54 -16.65
CA SER A 257 1.22 7.61 -17.28
C SER A 257 0.52 8.87 -16.80
N LEU A 258 0.92 10.02 -17.35
CA LEU A 258 0.40 11.35 -17.00
C LEU A 258 0.08 12.15 -18.27
N GLY A 259 -0.87 13.07 -18.13
CA GLY A 259 -1.29 14.00 -19.19
C GLY A 259 -2.80 14.13 -19.29
N THR A 260 -3.58 13.15 -18.81
CA THR A 260 -5.06 13.22 -18.84
C THR A 260 -5.57 14.49 -18.18
N ASN A 261 -5.13 14.77 -16.95
CA ASN A 261 -5.60 15.92 -16.18
C ASN A 261 -5.11 17.27 -16.74
N ASP A 262 -3.90 17.30 -17.30
CA ASP A 262 -3.38 18.48 -17.98
C ASP A 262 -4.26 18.85 -19.20
N PHE A 263 -4.96 17.88 -19.80
CA PHE A 263 -5.82 18.06 -20.97
C PHE A 263 -7.32 18.18 -20.64
N SER A 264 -7.73 18.03 -19.37
CA SER A 264 -9.14 18.06 -18.96
C SER A 264 -9.82 19.40 -19.32
N MET A 265 -9.17 20.52 -19.03
CA MET A 265 -9.67 21.87 -19.33
C MET A 265 -9.47 22.31 -20.79
N GLY A 266 -8.92 21.46 -21.64
CA GLY A 266 -8.50 21.79 -23.00
C GLY A 266 -7.03 21.46 -23.23
N ILE A 267 -6.57 21.60 -24.46
CA ILE A 267 -5.16 21.37 -24.83
C ILE A 267 -4.29 22.42 -24.12
N PRO A 268 -3.28 22.03 -23.31
CA PRO A 268 -2.39 22.97 -22.65
C PRO A 268 -1.46 23.64 -23.66
N ASP A 269 -0.81 24.74 -23.25
CA ASP A 269 0.27 25.33 -24.05
C ASP A 269 1.37 24.28 -24.31
N GLN A 270 1.72 24.12 -25.58
CA GLN A 270 2.64 23.08 -26.03
C GLN A 270 4.02 23.20 -25.37
N GLN A 271 4.60 24.40 -25.38
CA GLN A 271 5.96 24.59 -24.91
C GLN A 271 6.04 24.47 -23.39
N ALA A 272 5.05 25.01 -22.66
CA ALA A 272 4.96 24.88 -21.22
C ALA A 272 4.83 23.40 -20.80
N PHE A 273 3.97 22.63 -21.47
CA PHE A 273 3.81 21.20 -21.19
C PHE A 273 5.11 20.43 -21.45
N ILE A 274 5.70 20.61 -22.64
CA ILE A 274 6.94 19.92 -23.03
C ILE A 274 8.08 20.26 -22.07
N ASN A 275 8.30 21.55 -21.76
CA ASN A 275 9.38 21.97 -20.86
C ASN A 275 9.22 21.37 -19.45
N THR A 276 8.00 21.38 -18.92
CA THR A 276 7.73 20.83 -17.58
C THR A 276 7.95 19.31 -17.55
N TYR A 277 7.51 18.61 -18.59
CA TYR A 277 7.71 17.16 -18.70
C TYR A 277 9.19 16.81 -18.90
N VAL A 278 9.93 17.53 -19.74
CA VAL A 278 11.39 17.35 -19.94
C VAL A 278 12.13 17.55 -18.62
N ALA A 279 11.81 18.59 -17.85
CA ALA A 279 12.39 18.82 -16.54
C ALA A 279 12.11 17.65 -15.59
N PHE A 280 10.88 17.14 -15.58
CA PHE A 280 10.51 15.99 -14.75
C PHE A 280 11.22 14.70 -15.17
N ALA A 281 11.25 14.39 -16.47
CA ALA A 281 11.98 13.25 -17.01
C ALA A 281 13.48 13.31 -16.67
N THR A 282 14.08 14.51 -16.70
CA THR A 282 15.47 14.72 -16.32
C THR A 282 15.71 14.40 -14.83
N ILE A 283 14.78 14.76 -13.94
CA ILE A 283 14.82 14.37 -12.52
C ILE A 283 14.80 12.84 -12.37
N LEU A 284 13.92 12.16 -13.10
CA LEU A 284 13.83 10.69 -13.07
C LEU A 284 15.11 10.02 -13.57
N LEU A 285 15.68 10.52 -14.68
CA LEU A 285 16.94 10.01 -15.24
C LEU A 285 18.13 10.19 -14.29
N ARG A 286 18.13 11.27 -13.50
CA ARG A 286 19.14 11.58 -12.47
C ARG A 286 19.01 10.65 -11.27
N ASP A 287 17.81 10.52 -10.73
CA ASP A 287 17.57 9.76 -9.49
C ASP A 287 17.69 8.24 -9.70
N HIS A 288 17.37 7.79 -10.91
CA HIS A 288 17.43 6.41 -11.37
C HIS A 288 18.35 6.27 -12.60
N PRO A 289 19.67 6.33 -12.42
CA PRO A 289 20.64 6.38 -13.53
C PRO A 289 20.67 5.12 -14.40
N ASN A 290 20.15 4.00 -13.90
CA ASN A 290 20.10 2.73 -14.63
C ASN A 290 18.69 2.39 -15.14
N ALA A 291 17.67 3.22 -14.86
CA ALA A 291 16.31 2.91 -15.26
C ALA A 291 16.11 3.11 -16.76
N THR A 292 15.33 2.21 -17.36
CA THR A 292 14.58 2.47 -18.59
C THR A 292 13.27 3.17 -18.24
N ILE A 293 12.98 4.28 -18.89
CA ILE A 293 11.81 5.13 -18.66
C ILE A 293 10.90 5.04 -19.88
N ALA A 294 9.66 4.63 -19.65
CA ALA A 294 8.58 4.71 -20.60
C ALA A 294 7.63 5.85 -20.21
N ILE A 295 7.31 6.73 -21.16
CA ILE A 295 6.24 7.72 -21.02
C ILE A 295 5.06 7.30 -21.89
N THR A 296 3.83 7.38 -21.39
CA THR A 296 2.63 6.93 -22.11
C THR A 296 1.49 7.93 -21.95
N ASP A 297 0.58 7.96 -22.92
CA ASP A 297 -0.54 8.90 -22.99
C ASP A 297 -1.77 8.47 -22.17
N GLY A 298 -1.71 7.30 -21.52
CA GLY A 298 -2.73 6.84 -20.57
C GLY A 298 -4.04 6.40 -21.24
N ALA A 299 -5.06 6.07 -20.44
CA ALA A 299 -6.21 5.33 -20.93
C ALA A 299 -7.42 6.19 -21.37
N ILE A 300 -7.56 7.39 -20.82
CA ILE A 300 -8.84 8.12 -20.80
C ILE A 300 -9.05 9.01 -22.03
N LEU A 301 -8.03 9.73 -22.50
CA LEU A 301 -8.18 10.64 -23.63
C LEU A 301 -8.48 9.85 -24.91
N GLY A 302 -9.40 10.35 -25.76
CA GLY A 302 -9.70 9.70 -27.05
C GLY A 302 -11.14 9.79 -27.54
N HIS A 303 -12.07 10.29 -26.73
CA HIS A 303 -13.48 10.45 -27.09
C HIS A 303 -13.88 11.92 -27.38
N ASP A 304 -12.91 12.78 -27.69
CA ASP A 304 -13.13 14.22 -27.85
C ASP A 304 -12.95 14.70 -29.29
N GLU A 305 -13.71 15.73 -29.66
CA GLU A 305 -13.64 16.37 -30.99
C GLU A 305 -12.32 17.12 -31.24
N LEU A 306 -11.56 17.42 -30.18
CA LEU A 306 -10.33 18.20 -30.23
C LEU A 306 -9.08 17.34 -30.47
N ASN A 307 -9.23 16.01 -30.62
CA ASN A 307 -8.12 15.07 -30.75
C ASN A 307 -7.05 15.25 -29.64
N LYS A 308 -7.49 15.36 -28.38
CA LYS A 308 -6.58 15.53 -27.23
C LYS A 308 -5.57 14.39 -27.12
N LYS A 309 -5.98 13.14 -27.37
CA LYS A 309 -5.08 11.98 -27.35
C LYS A 309 -3.96 12.13 -28.39
N GLY A 310 -4.31 12.39 -29.66
CA GLY A 310 -3.31 12.58 -30.71
C GLY A 310 -2.37 13.75 -30.42
N THR A 311 -2.89 14.84 -29.85
CA THR A 311 -2.09 15.99 -29.43
C THR A 311 -1.12 15.64 -28.29
N LEU A 312 -1.59 14.95 -27.25
CA LEU A 312 -0.73 14.48 -26.16
C LEU A 312 0.36 13.55 -26.67
N GLN A 313 0.03 12.58 -27.54
CA GLN A 313 1.05 11.71 -28.16
C GLN A 313 2.10 12.51 -28.92
N ASN A 314 1.70 13.59 -29.61
CA ASN A 314 2.63 14.45 -30.32
C ASN A 314 3.52 15.25 -29.37
N TYR A 315 3.00 15.70 -28.22
CA TYR A 315 3.80 16.36 -27.18
C TYR A 315 4.77 15.37 -26.53
N LEU A 316 4.35 14.15 -26.20
CA LEU A 316 5.22 13.13 -25.61
C LEU A 316 6.36 12.71 -26.54
N LYS A 317 6.12 12.62 -27.86
CA LYS A 317 7.19 12.41 -28.86
C LYS A 317 8.19 13.57 -28.87
N GLN A 318 7.73 14.81 -28.74
CA GLN A 318 8.63 15.97 -28.63
C GLN A 318 9.38 16.00 -27.30
N VAL A 319 8.76 15.58 -26.19
CA VAL A 319 9.45 15.37 -24.90
C VAL A 319 10.56 14.35 -25.07
N GLN A 320 10.30 13.19 -25.68
CA GLN A 320 11.33 12.19 -25.95
C GLN A 320 12.48 12.77 -26.77
N ALA A 321 12.18 13.46 -27.87
CA ALA A 321 13.19 14.08 -28.72
C ALA A 321 14.01 15.16 -27.99
N ALA A 322 13.38 15.94 -27.11
CA ALA A 322 14.05 16.99 -26.35
C ALA A 322 14.89 16.47 -25.19
N VAL A 323 14.50 15.35 -24.57
CA VAL A 323 15.31 14.67 -23.55
C VAL A 323 16.52 13.98 -24.17
N ASP A 324 16.39 13.46 -25.41
CA ASP A 324 17.46 12.85 -26.20
C ASP A 324 18.30 11.83 -25.42
N SER A 325 17.61 10.91 -24.75
CA SER A 325 18.24 9.84 -23.97
C SER A 325 17.80 8.48 -24.50
N PRO A 326 18.72 7.53 -24.72
CA PRO A 326 18.35 6.17 -25.14
C PRO A 326 17.55 5.42 -24.07
N ARG A 327 17.56 5.93 -22.83
CA ARG A 327 16.83 5.34 -21.71
C ARG A 327 15.37 5.81 -21.64
N LEU A 328 14.94 6.78 -22.44
CA LEU A 328 13.57 7.29 -22.40
C LEU A 328 12.89 7.06 -23.76
N ALA A 329 11.73 6.41 -23.72
CA ALA A 329 10.89 6.19 -24.90
C ALA A 329 9.41 6.47 -24.61
N PHE A 330 8.72 7.02 -25.59
CA PHE A 330 7.27 7.09 -25.63
C PHE A 330 6.70 5.75 -26.11
N ILE A 331 5.74 5.20 -25.37
CA ILE A 331 4.94 4.05 -25.76
C ILE A 331 3.46 4.43 -25.79
N PRO A 332 2.75 4.23 -26.92
CA PRO A 332 1.33 4.57 -27.01
C PRO A 332 0.47 3.58 -26.21
N SER A 333 -0.65 4.06 -25.69
CA SER A 333 -1.68 3.23 -25.06
C SER A 333 -2.97 3.17 -25.88
N ASN A 334 -3.75 2.10 -25.68
CA ASN A 334 -5.13 2.01 -26.16
C ASN A 334 -6.06 2.96 -25.37
N ILE A 335 -7.23 3.23 -25.93
CA ILE A 335 -8.31 3.96 -25.25
C ILE A 335 -9.15 2.95 -24.48
N TYR A 336 -9.47 3.26 -23.23
CA TYR A 336 -10.37 2.46 -22.40
C TYR A 336 -11.47 3.37 -21.85
N ALA A 337 -12.69 3.16 -22.33
CA ALA A 337 -13.81 4.09 -22.16
C ALA A 337 -14.47 4.06 -20.77
N GLY A 338 -14.00 3.22 -19.85
CA GLY A 338 -14.73 2.91 -18.63
C GLY A 338 -16.02 2.16 -18.94
N ASP A 339 -17.12 2.55 -18.30
CA ASP A 339 -18.47 2.06 -18.57
C ASP A 339 -19.53 3.17 -18.41
N SER A 340 -20.81 2.80 -18.37
CA SER A 340 -21.91 3.76 -18.23
C SER A 340 -21.93 4.55 -16.92
N CYS A 341 -21.21 4.10 -15.88
CA CYS A 341 -21.18 4.77 -14.59
C CYS A 341 -20.09 5.84 -14.54
N ASP A 342 -18.89 5.53 -15.04
CA ASP A 342 -17.73 6.43 -14.93
C ASP A 342 -16.66 6.09 -15.99
N ALA A 343 -16.00 7.13 -16.49
CA ALA A 343 -15.03 7.05 -17.58
C ALA A 343 -13.67 6.44 -17.18
N HIS A 344 -13.41 6.26 -15.88
CA HIS A 344 -12.23 5.52 -15.43
C HIS A 344 -12.30 4.05 -15.85
N PRO A 345 -11.15 3.46 -16.24
CA PRO A 345 -11.11 2.06 -16.64
C PRO A 345 -11.69 1.11 -15.60
N THR A 346 -12.48 0.14 -16.06
CA THR A 346 -12.97 -0.95 -15.19
C THR A 346 -11.80 -1.86 -14.76
N GLY A 347 -12.03 -2.75 -13.79
CA GLY A 347 -11.04 -3.78 -13.43
C GLY A 347 -10.62 -4.68 -14.61
N GLU A 348 -11.54 -4.98 -15.52
CA GLU A 348 -11.24 -5.73 -16.74
C GLU A 348 -10.37 -4.90 -17.71
N GLN A 349 -10.70 -3.63 -17.90
CA GLN A 349 -9.89 -2.73 -18.72
C GLN A 349 -8.49 -2.49 -18.12
N HIS A 350 -8.35 -2.40 -16.79
CA HIS A 350 -7.05 -2.38 -16.12
C HIS A 350 -6.21 -3.64 -16.41
N THR A 351 -6.86 -4.80 -16.54
CA THR A 351 -6.21 -6.06 -16.89
C THR A 351 -5.71 -6.01 -18.34
N GLN A 352 -6.54 -5.54 -19.27
CA GLN A 352 -6.13 -5.35 -20.66
C GLN A 352 -5.00 -4.33 -20.80
N MET A 353 -5.08 -3.20 -20.08
CA MET A 353 -4.01 -2.19 -20.02
C MET A 353 -2.66 -2.82 -19.61
N ALA A 354 -2.65 -3.65 -18.57
CA ALA A 354 -1.43 -4.29 -18.10
C ALA A 354 -0.83 -5.22 -19.16
N GLN A 355 -1.66 -5.98 -19.87
CA GLN A 355 -1.23 -6.88 -20.95
C GLN A 355 -0.65 -6.10 -22.14
N ASP A 356 -1.34 -5.05 -22.58
CA ASP A 356 -0.91 -4.23 -23.73
C ASP A 356 0.40 -3.48 -23.43
N LEU A 357 0.54 -2.95 -22.21
CA LEU A 357 1.75 -2.26 -21.78
C LEU A 357 2.91 -3.22 -21.51
N GLN A 358 2.64 -4.45 -21.03
CA GLN A 358 3.69 -5.45 -20.82
C GLN A 358 4.42 -5.76 -22.13
N VAL A 359 3.69 -6.02 -23.22
CA VAL A 359 4.29 -6.32 -24.53
C VAL A 359 5.21 -5.20 -24.99
N GLN A 360 4.77 -3.94 -24.88
CA GLN A 360 5.56 -2.79 -25.31
C GLN A 360 6.78 -2.55 -24.42
N LEU A 361 6.64 -2.73 -23.11
CA LEU A 361 7.77 -2.59 -22.17
C LEU A 361 8.81 -3.69 -22.36
N GLU A 362 8.41 -4.94 -22.59
CA GLU A 362 9.35 -6.03 -22.87
C GLU A 362 10.12 -5.77 -24.17
N GLN A 363 9.48 -5.25 -25.21
CA GLN A 363 10.15 -4.84 -26.45
C GLN A 363 11.17 -3.73 -26.20
N LEU A 364 10.79 -2.69 -25.43
CA LEU A 364 11.69 -1.60 -25.06
C LEU A 364 12.90 -2.11 -24.26
N LEU A 365 12.67 -2.98 -23.27
CA LEU A 365 13.72 -3.53 -22.42
C LEU A 365 14.66 -4.49 -23.15
N ASN A 366 14.22 -5.11 -24.24
CA ASN A 366 15.07 -5.95 -25.09
C ASN A 366 15.90 -5.14 -26.08
N THR A 367 15.42 -3.97 -26.50
CA THR A 367 16.14 -3.07 -27.41
C THR A 367 17.29 -2.34 -26.70
N ASN A 368 17.18 -2.15 -25.39
CA ASN A 368 18.18 -1.45 -24.56
C ASN A 368 19.24 -2.37 -23.92
N ARG A 369 19.19 -3.70 -24.18
CA ARG A 369 20.24 -4.65 -23.79
C ARG A 369 21.19 -4.88 -24.95
#